data_AF-A0A972DC05-F1
#
_entry.id   AF-A0A972DC05-F1
#
_cell.length_a   1.000
_cell.length_b   1.000
_cell.length_c   1.000
_cell.angle_alpha   90.00
_cell.angle_beta   90.00
_cell.angle_gamma   90.00
#
_symmetry.space_group_name_H-M   'P 1'
#
loop_
_entity.id
_entity.type
_entity.pdbx_description
1 polymer ?
#
loop_
_entity_poly.entity_id
_entity_poly.type
_entity_poly.pdbx_seq_one_letter_code
_entity_poly.pdbx_strand_id
1 'polypeptide(L)'
;MRTHALGLSLVVSSIIFAGCGDDGPVGEACVVPSALPSCELPPADDLARPTANPPLLPSECTELGDECLLPYPNSAFLREDESTPSGRRVAPPARLEGIGVDLDEVARADGFSRVSPLVTRLPGGVSAGGLPSPRDRVAAYAASTADDAPIFVVLADPTSPRYGERVPYFAEAFASTEDPDEALLVITPLEVLEPAARYAVVVTSRVRDRCGQPSAPNAAMRALLANERPAGELGARWDAFRDLRFLAEVELGLSPCEIVEAWDFWTRSDEDLTRDLLAMRGRVYEWLDENPPTPEVISIETVPADGSIQIEFAYASPIFRIDPES
;
A
#
# COMPACT_ATOMS: atom_id res chain seq x y z
N MET A 1 60.45 -30.11 55.42
CA MET A 1 60.79 -30.78 54.14
C MET A 1 59.48 -31.25 53.52
N ARG A 2 58.92 -30.44 52.61
CA ARG A 2 58.80 -30.76 51.16
C ARG A 2 57.94 -32.01 50.90
N THR A 3 56.61 -31.87 50.75
CA THR A 3 55.85 -31.66 49.50
C THR A 3 55.78 -32.88 48.59
N HIS A 4 54.57 -33.43 48.38
CA HIS A 4 53.82 -33.35 47.11
C HIS A 4 52.46 -34.08 47.21
N ALA A 5 51.37 -33.33 47.06
CA ALA A 5 50.05 -33.87 46.71
C ALA A 5 49.80 -33.56 45.23
N LEU A 6 49.65 -34.60 44.41
CA LEU A 6 49.22 -34.47 43.01
C LEU A 6 47.70 -34.28 42.97
N GLY A 7 47.25 -33.10 42.53
CA GLY A 7 45.87 -32.84 42.14
C GLY A 7 45.74 -33.01 40.62
N LEU A 8 44.95 -33.99 40.20
CA LEU A 8 44.57 -34.26 38.82
C LEU A 8 43.49 -33.23 38.42
N SER A 9 43.79 -32.31 37.50
CA SER A 9 42.82 -31.35 36.98
C SER A 9 42.49 -31.67 35.52
N LEU A 10 41.21 -31.94 35.28
CA LEU A 10 40.60 -32.26 33.99
C LEU A 10 40.57 -30.99 33.13
N VAL A 11 41.28 -30.98 32.01
CA VAL A 11 41.18 -29.89 31.00
C VAL A 11 40.06 -30.23 30.04
N VAL A 12 38.92 -29.54 30.16
CA VAL A 12 37.85 -29.55 29.16
C VAL A 12 38.27 -28.61 28.02
N SER A 13 38.69 -29.20 26.91
CA SER A 13 39.04 -28.49 25.68
C SER A 13 37.74 -28.06 24.97
N SER A 14 37.43 -26.77 24.99
CA SER A 14 36.34 -26.19 24.19
C SER A 14 36.88 -25.86 22.80
N ILE A 15 36.38 -26.60 21.80
CA ILE A 15 36.63 -26.35 20.38
C ILE A 15 35.79 -25.13 19.97
N ILE A 16 36.45 -24.01 19.69
CA ILE A 16 35.83 -22.84 19.07
C ILE A 16 35.77 -23.12 17.56
N PHE A 17 34.57 -23.32 17.03
CA PHE A 17 34.32 -23.27 15.59
C PHE A 17 34.42 -21.81 15.14
N ALA A 18 35.49 -21.48 14.41
CA ALA A 18 35.57 -20.27 13.61
C ALA A 18 34.61 -20.42 12.42
N GLY A 19 33.41 -19.85 12.55
CA GLY A 19 32.53 -19.60 11.41
C GLY A 19 33.14 -18.48 10.57
N CYS A 20 33.26 -18.71 9.26
CA CYS A 20 33.63 -17.68 8.28
C CYS A 20 32.55 -16.59 8.29
N GLY A 21 32.84 -15.47 8.95
CA GLY A 21 32.16 -14.21 8.69
C GLY A 21 32.63 -13.71 7.33
N ASP A 22 31.70 -13.65 6.39
CA ASP A 22 31.88 -12.96 5.11
C ASP A 22 31.79 -11.46 5.41
N ASP A 23 32.93 -10.80 5.52
CA ASP A 23 33.03 -9.34 5.64
C ASP A 23 32.68 -8.72 4.29
N GLY A 24 31.37 -8.53 4.06
CA GLY A 24 30.88 -7.64 3.01
C GLY A 24 31.44 -6.22 3.22
N PRO A 25 31.67 -5.45 2.14
CA PRO A 25 32.25 -4.12 2.24
C PRO A 25 31.36 -3.26 3.14
N VAL A 26 31.96 -2.70 4.19
CA VAL A 26 31.31 -1.80 5.14
C VAL A 26 30.80 -0.61 4.33
N GLY A 27 29.49 -0.61 4.06
CA GLY A 27 28.79 0.51 3.44
C GLY A 27 29.04 1.78 4.23
N GLU A 28 29.03 2.90 3.53
CA GLU A 28 29.32 4.24 4.03
C GLU A 28 28.85 4.45 5.47
N ALA A 29 29.78 4.80 6.36
CA ALA A 29 29.50 4.87 7.79
C ALA A 29 28.37 5.88 8.06
N CYS A 30 27.29 5.40 8.69
CA CYS A 30 26.19 6.22 9.18
C CYS A 30 26.72 7.44 9.95
N VAL A 31 26.63 8.63 9.35
CA VAL A 31 26.83 9.88 10.06
C VAL A 31 25.57 10.13 10.87
N VAL A 32 25.56 9.65 12.11
CA VAL A 32 24.46 9.92 13.05
C VAL A 32 24.43 11.43 13.29
N PRO A 33 23.38 12.16 12.88
CA PRO A 33 23.27 13.58 13.18
C PRO A 33 23.28 13.75 14.70
N SER A 34 24.05 14.72 15.20
CA SER A 34 24.02 15.07 16.62
C SER A 34 22.66 15.67 16.98
N ALA A 35 21.77 14.79 17.44
CA ALA A 35 20.37 15.01 17.77
C ALA A 35 19.50 15.45 16.57
N LEU A 36 18.34 14.80 16.40
CA LEU A 36 17.27 15.36 15.58
C LEU A 36 16.94 16.75 16.13
N PRO A 37 16.74 17.77 15.27
CA PRO A 37 16.26 19.07 15.75
C PRO A 37 14.98 18.83 16.57
N SER A 38 14.90 19.46 17.75
CA SER A 38 13.69 19.39 18.57
C SER A 38 12.51 19.82 17.72
N CYS A 39 11.56 18.90 17.52
CA CYS A 39 10.33 19.26 16.82
C CYS A 39 9.49 20.14 17.75
N GLU A 40 9.29 21.39 17.34
CA GLU A 40 8.47 22.39 18.03
C GLU A 40 7.17 22.66 17.26
N LEU A 41 6.54 21.62 16.70
CA LEU A 41 5.27 21.76 16.00
C LEU A 41 4.12 21.53 16.98
N PRO A 42 3.31 22.56 17.31
CA PRO A 42 2.10 22.36 18.09
C PRO A 42 1.02 21.68 17.23
N PRO A 43 0.08 20.95 17.87
CA PRO A 43 -1.15 20.51 17.20
C PRO A 43 -1.87 21.67 16.52
N ALA A 44 -2.67 21.40 15.49
CA ALA A 44 -3.52 22.44 14.92
C ALA A 44 -4.79 22.60 15.75
N ASP A 45 -5.01 23.82 16.26
CA ASP A 45 -6.16 24.15 17.11
C ASP A 45 -7.50 24.18 16.35
N ASP A 46 -7.49 24.15 15.02
CA ASP A 46 -8.64 24.37 14.13
C ASP A 46 -8.94 23.21 13.16
N LEU A 47 -8.48 21.99 13.49
CA LEU A 47 -8.80 20.78 12.72
C LEU A 47 -10.26 20.37 12.96
N ALA A 48 -11.15 20.69 12.02
CA ALA A 48 -12.53 20.25 12.03
C ALA A 48 -12.67 18.86 11.40
N ARG A 49 -13.57 18.02 11.95
CA ARG A 49 -13.90 16.73 11.34
C ARG A 49 -14.43 16.93 9.92
N PRO A 50 -13.81 16.30 8.91
CA PRO A 50 -14.33 16.36 7.56
C PRO A 50 -15.73 15.75 7.47
N THR A 51 -16.61 16.40 6.71
CA THR A 51 -17.98 15.91 6.42
C THR A 51 -18.14 15.50 4.96
N ALA A 52 -17.16 15.84 4.13
CA ALA A 52 -17.04 15.47 2.74
C ALA A 52 -15.56 15.34 2.39
N ASN A 53 -15.26 14.57 1.35
CA ASN A 53 -13.89 14.42 0.87
C ASN A 53 -13.39 15.71 0.21
N PRO A 54 -12.08 16.02 0.31
CA PRO A 54 -11.49 17.15 -0.38
C PRO A 54 -11.52 16.93 -1.91
N PRO A 55 -11.50 18.02 -2.70
CA PRO A 55 -11.41 17.92 -4.15
C PRO A 55 -10.11 17.22 -4.57
N LEU A 56 -10.16 16.48 -5.67
CA LEU A 56 -8.97 15.89 -6.26
C LEU A 56 -8.11 16.99 -6.89
N LEU A 57 -6.80 16.94 -6.62
CA LEU A 57 -5.82 17.90 -7.13
C LEU A 57 -4.74 17.16 -7.93
N PRO A 58 -5.04 16.77 -9.19
CA PRO A 58 -4.12 16.02 -10.03
C PRO A 58 -2.75 16.68 -10.14
N SER A 59 -1.70 15.87 -10.24
CA SER A 59 -0.32 16.31 -10.39
C SER A 59 0.45 15.42 -11.36
N GLU A 60 1.38 16.00 -12.11
CA GLU A 60 2.35 15.22 -12.90
C GLU A 60 3.38 14.51 -12.01
N CYS A 61 3.62 15.02 -10.79
CA CYS A 61 4.49 14.41 -9.79
C CYS A 61 4.02 14.76 -8.37
N THR A 62 4.30 13.88 -7.42
CA THR A 62 4.13 14.16 -5.99
C THR A 62 5.34 14.92 -5.44
N GLU A 63 5.08 16.03 -4.74
CA GLU A 63 6.10 16.75 -3.97
C GLU A 63 6.40 16.07 -2.61
N LEU A 64 5.68 14.98 -2.30
CA LEU A 64 5.77 14.26 -1.03
C LEU A 64 6.89 13.22 -1.00
N GLY A 65 7.39 12.77 -2.15
CA GLY A 65 8.49 11.83 -2.28
C GLY A 65 9.60 12.35 -3.19
N ASP A 66 10.78 11.74 -3.12
CA ASP A 66 11.92 12.10 -4.00
C ASP A 66 11.72 11.59 -5.44
N GLU A 67 10.82 10.62 -5.62
CA GLU A 67 10.41 10.09 -6.92
C GLU A 67 8.99 10.51 -7.26
N CYS A 68 8.80 10.91 -8.52
CA CYS A 68 7.58 11.48 -9.04
C CYS A 68 6.30 10.66 -8.80
N LEU A 69 6.39 9.33 -8.73
CA LEU A 69 5.25 8.43 -8.51
C LEU A 69 5.00 8.13 -7.02
N LEU A 70 5.95 8.45 -6.14
CA LEU A 70 5.91 8.06 -4.73
C LEU A 70 5.45 9.21 -3.82
N PRO A 71 4.62 8.94 -2.81
CA PRO A 71 4.10 7.62 -2.45
C PRO A 71 3.04 7.13 -3.45
N TYR A 72 2.93 5.80 -3.61
CA TYR A 72 1.96 5.14 -4.49
C TYR A 72 1.14 4.10 -3.70
N PRO A 73 -0.16 3.94 -3.96
CA PRO A 73 -1.02 4.82 -4.74
C PRO A 73 -1.22 6.18 -4.06
N ASN A 74 -1.64 7.20 -4.82
CA ASN A 74 -1.85 8.56 -4.32
C ASN A 74 -2.96 9.29 -5.06
N SER A 75 -3.84 9.98 -4.33
CA SER A 75 -4.95 10.79 -4.86
C SER A 75 -4.49 11.89 -5.83
N ALA A 76 -3.22 12.29 -5.80
CA ALA A 76 -2.61 13.19 -6.78
C ALA A 76 -2.61 12.63 -8.23
N PHE A 77 -2.80 11.33 -8.41
CA PHE A 77 -2.93 10.70 -9.74
C PHE A 77 -4.37 10.26 -10.02
N LEU A 78 -5.35 10.97 -9.45
CA LEU A 78 -6.77 10.79 -9.74
C LEU A 78 -7.37 12.10 -10.24
N ARG A 79 -8.34 11.99 -11.13
CA ARG A 79 -9.23 13.07 -11.54
C ARG A 79 -10.68 12.69 -11.31
N GLU A 80 -11.55 13.69 -11.21
CA GLU A 80 -13.00 13.48 -11.17
C GLU A 80 -13.49 12.93 -12.53
N ASP A 81 -14.47 12.03 -12.46
CA ASP A 81 -15.17 11.46 -13.61
C ASP A 81 -16.54 10.91 -13.18
N GLU A 82 -17.58 11.73 -13.26
CA GLU A 82 -18.95 11.34 -12.88
C GLU A 82 -19.53 10.20 -13.73
N SER A 83 -18.88 9.83 -14.85
CA SER A 83 -19.30 8.69 -15.67
C SER A 83 -18.88 7.33 -15.08
N THR A 84 -17.98 7.31 -14.09
CA THR A 84 -17.55 6.08 -13.43
C THR A 84 -18.34 5.82 -12.16
N PRO A 85 -18.52 4.55 -11.75
CA PRO A 85 -19.18 4.20 -10.50
C PRO A 85 -18.54 4.84 -9.25
N SER A 86 -17.21 4.98 -9.24
CA SER A 86 -16.49 5.66 -8.16
C SER A 86 -16.51 7.20 -8.25
N GLY A 87 -16.99 7.78 -9.35
CA GLY A 87 -16.90 9.22 -9.64
C GLY A 87 -15.47 9.71 -9.94
N ARG A 88 -14.51 8.80 -10.16
CA ARG A 88 -13.08 9.10 -10.33
C ARG A 88 -12.47 8.28 -11.44
N ARG A 89 -11.28 8.70 -11.89
CA ARG A 89 -10.44 7.94 -12.81
C ARG A 89 -8.97 8.16 -12.51
N VAL A 90 -8.17 7.12 -12.69
CA VAL A 90 -6.71 7.23 -12.63
C VAL A 90 -6.22 8.12 -13.76
N ALA A 91 -5.40 9.11 -13.41
CA ALA A 91 -4.72 10.02 -14.29
C ALA A 91 -3.21 9.75 -14.13
N PRO A 92 -2.67 8.73 -14.84
CA PRO A 92 -1.25 8.43 -14.73
C PRO A 92 -0.43 9.62 -15.26
N PRO A 93 0.67 9.99 -14.59
CA PRO A 93 1.48 11.12 -15.03
C PRO A 93 2.15 10.81 -16.37
N ALA A 94 2.18 11.79 -17.27
CA ALA A 94 2.70 11.63 -18.63
C ALA A 94 4.18 11.21 -18.66
N ARG A 95 4.91 11.50 -17.57
CA ARG A 95 6.32 11.10 -17.39
C ARG A 95 6.53 9.58 -17.38
N LEU A 96 5.50 8.78 -17.12
CA LEU A 96 5.57 7.32 -17.17
C LEU A 96 5.48 6.78 -18.62
N GLU A 97 5.27 7.62 -19.62
CA GLU A 97 5.24 7.18 -21.01
C GLU A 97 6.56 6.50 -21.42
N GLY A 98 6.44 5.38 -22.13
CA GLY A 98 7.61 4.67 -22.69
C GLY A 98 8.35 3.74 -21.72
N ILE A 99 7.91 3.59 -20.46
CA ILE A 99 8.52 2.65 -19.50
C ILE A 99 8.01 1.20 -19.62
N GLY A 100 7.22 0.90 -20.67
CA GLY A 100 6.65 -0.43 -20.90
C GLY A 100 5.36 -0.73 -20.14
N VAL A 101 4.74 0.29 -19.52
CA VAL A 101 3.40 0.22 -18.93
C VAL A 101 2.40 0.78 -19.94
N ASP A 102 1.30 0.07 -20.16
CA ASP A 102 0.15 0.57 -20.93
C ASP A 102 -0.61 1.59 -20.08
N LEU A 103 -0.33 2.88 -20.32
CA LEU A 103 -0.97 3.96 -19.57
C LEU A 103 -2.44 4.14 -19.94
N ASP A 104 -2.88 3.70 -21.12
CA ASP A 104 -4.28 3.76 -21.51
C ASP A 104 -5.09 2.77 -20.68
N GLU A 105 -4.56 1.55 -20.46
CA GLU A 105 -5.14 0.58 -19.52
C GLU A 105 -5.23 1.17 -18.11
N VAL A 106 -4.13 1.73 -17.60
CA VAL A 106 -4.10 2.32 -16.26
C VAL A 106 -5.12 3.45 -16.15
N ALA A 107 -5.21 4.31 -17.17
CA ALA A 107 -6.17 5.41 -17.22
C ALA A 107 -7.63 4.94 -17.33
N ARG A 108 -7.91 3.67 -17.65
CA ARG A 108 -9.30 3.17 -17.64
C ARG A 108 -9.85 2.93 -16.23
N ALA A 109 -8.98 2.65 -15.26
CA ALA A 109 -9.39 2.31 -13.90
C ALA A 109 -10.08 3.48 -13.21
N ASP A 110 -11.20 3.20 -12.53
CA ASP A 110 -11.93 4.20 -11.74
C ASP A 110 -11.38 4.39 -10.31
N GLY A 111 -10.16 3.92 -10.06
CA GLY A 111 -9.45 4.05 -8.79
C GLY A 111 -8.28 3.08 -8.72
N PHE A 112 -7.55 3.09 -7.62
CA PHE A 112 -6.42 2.19 -7.43
C PHE A 112 -6.84 0.79 -6.99
N SER A 113 -5.91 -0.15 -7.11
CA SER A 113 -6.15 -1.53 -6.72
C SER A 113 -6.50 -1.66 -5.23
N ARG A 114 -7.45 -2.55 -4.93
CA ARG A 114 -7.88 -2.87 -3.56
C ARG A 114 -6.95 -3.82 -2.82
N VAL A 115 -5.91 -4.30 -3.49
CA VAL A 115 -4.94 -5.27 -2.97
C VAL A 115 -3.49 -4.94 -3.35
N SER A 116 -3.25 -3.80 -4.01
CA SER A 116 -1.87 -3.41 -4.30
C SER A 116 -1.14 -3.04 -3.02
N PRO A 117 0.16 -3.32 -2.92
CA PRO A 117 0.99 -2.72 -1.90
C PRO A 117 0.96 -1.18 -1.97
N LEU A 118 1.17 -0.56 -0.83
CA LEU A 118 1.38 0.87 -0.65
C LEU A 118 2.90 1.07 -0.54
N VAL A 119 3.45 1.99 -1.31
CA VAL A 119 4.90 2.13 -1.50
C VAL A 119 5.28 3.58 -1.29
N THR A 120 6.35 3.80 -0.53
CA THR A 120 6.96 5.11 -0.41
C THR A 120 8.48 5.00 -0.26
N ARG A 121 9.16 6.15 -0.34
CA ARG A 121 10.57 6.30 0.00
C ARG A 121 10.71 7.36 1.09
N LEU A 122 11.48 7.02 2.11
CA LEU A 122 11.78 7.93 3.21
C LEU A 122 13.20 8.49 3.09
N PRO A 123 13.43 9.76 3.47
CA PRO A 123 14.78 10.29 3.56
C PRO A 123 15.67 9.47 4.51
N GLY A 124 16.88 9.12 4.08
CA GLY A 124 17.83 8.31 4.86
C GLY A 124 17.55 6.80 4.83
N GLY A 125 16.70 6.35 3.89
CA GLY A 125 16.33 4.95 3.73
C GLY A 125 15.42 4.43 4.85
N VAL A 126 15.23 3.11 4.87
CA VAL A 126 14.35 2.43 5.83
C VAL A 126 14.97 1.12 6.31
N SER A 127 14.84 0.85 7.61
CA SER A 127 15.22 -0.42 8.23
C SER A 127 14.02 -1.33 8.37
N ALA A 128 14.23 -2.63 8.17
CA ALA A 128 13.23 -3.66 8.47
C ALA A 128 12.95 -3.80 9.98
N GLY A 129 13.83 -3.29 10.84
CA GLY A 129 13.70 -3.36 12.29
C GLY A 129 12.50 -2.57 12.80
N GLY A 130 11.62 -3.24 13.56
CA GLY A 130 10.42 -2.62 14.13
C GLY A 130 9.20 -2.59 13.20
N LEU A 131 9.33 -3.02 11.93
CA LEU A 131 8.19 -3.18 11.03
C LEU A 131 7.43 -4.48 11.30
N PRO A 132 6.08 -4.49 11.18
CA PRO A 132 5.30 -5.73 11.16
C PRO A 132 5.78 -6.68 10.05
N SER A 133 6.41 -7.79 10.43
CA SER A 133 7.13 -8.66 9.48
C SER A 133 6.19 -9.58 8.68
N PRO A 134 6.44 -9.81 7.37
CA PRO A 134 5.68 -10.78 6.57
C PRO A 134 5.88 -12.24 7.01
N ARG A 135 6.91 -12.52 7.83
CA ARG A 135 7.27 -13.89 8.25
C ARG A 135 6.22 -14.53 9.18
N ASP A 136 5.45 -13.71 9.87
CA ASP A 136 4.35 -14.17 10.74
C ASP A 136 3.16 -13.21 10.57
N ARG A 137 2.16 -13.65 9.79
CA ARG A 137 0.97 -12.83 9.49
C ARG A 137 0.12 -12.55 10.72
N VAL A 138 0.08 -13.44 11.71
CA VAL A 138 -0.71 -13.23 12.93
C VAL A 138 -0.04 -12.18 13.80
N ALA A 139 1.28 -12.27 13.96
CA ALA A 139 2.04 -11.25 14.65
C ALA A 139 1.99 -9.90 13.91
N ALA A 140 2.05 -9.91 12.57
CA ALA A 140 1.95 -8.70 11.77
C ALA A 140 0.59 -8.02 11.92
N TYR A 141 -0.50 -8.78 11.93
CA TYR A 141 -1.84 -8.27 12.22
C TYR A 141 -1.86 -7.56 13.57
N ALA A 142 -1.44 -8.24 14.64
CA ALA A 142 -1.45 -7.67 15.99
C ALA A 142 -0.58 -6.40 16.11
N ALA A 143 0.61 -6.42 15.50
CA ALA A 143 1.54 -5.29 15.55
C ALA A 143 1.08 -4.09 14.71
N SER A 144 0.41 -4.31 13.57
CA SER A 144 -0.09 -3.23 12.71
C SER A 144 -1.33 -2.54 13.27
N THR A 145 -2.13 -3.24 14.08
CA THR A 145 -3.35 -2.69 14.70
C THR A 145 -3.15 -2.19 16.13
N ALA A 146 -1.93 -2.28 16.68
CA ALA A 146 -1.61 -1.76 18.00
C ALA A 146 -1.58 -0.21 18.02
N ASP A 147 -1.80 0.38 19.20
CA ASP A 147 -1.77 1.84 19.40
C ASP A 147 -0.39 2.44 19.09
N ASP A 148 0.69 1.66 19.26
CA ASP A 148 2.07 2.04 18.98
C ASP A 148 2.60 1.54 17.64
N ALA A 149 1.71 1.12 16.72
CA ALA A 149 2.10 0.68 15.39
C ALA A 149 2.97 1.75 14.68
N PRO A 150 4.00 1.34 13.91
CA PRO A 150 4.91 2.32 13.31
C PRO A 150 4.30 3.06 12.12
N ILE A 151 3.31 2.44 11.47
CA ILE A 151 2.61 2.95 10.30
C ILE A 151 1.11 2.77 10.54
N PHE A 152 0.34 3.73 10.05
CA PHE A 152 -1.09 3.75 10.16
C PHE A 152 -1.75 3.70 8.78
N VAL A 153 -2.42 2.60 8.43
CA VAL A 153 -3.28 2.49 7.24
C VAL A 153 -4.72 2.54 7.72
N VAL A 154 -5.51 3.48 7.22
CA VAL A 154 -6.79 3.84 7.84
C VAL A 154 -7.83 4.15 6.78
N LEU A 155 -9.07 3.69 7.00
CA LEU A 155 -10.22 4.11 6.18
C LEU A 155 -10.55 5.58 6.48
N ALA A 156 -10.33 6.45 5.50
CA ALA A 156 -10.37 7.90 5.63
C ALA A 156 -11.57 8.55 4.90
N ASP A 157 -12.53 7.76 4.44
CA ASP A 157 -13.76 8.27 3.84
C ASP A 157 -14.72 8.80 4.93
N PRO A 158 -14.95 10.12 5.07
CA PRO A 158 -15.79 10.69 6.11
C PRO A 158 -17.27 10.30 5.98
N THR A 159 -17.68 9.75 4.84
CA THR A 159 -19.03 9.23 4.62
C THR A 159 -19.21 7.79 5.10
N SER A 160 -18.12 7.08 5.35
CA SER A 160 -18.15 5.70 5.85
C SER A 160 -18.45 5.66 7.35
N PRO A 161 -19.35 4.76 7.81
CA PRO A 161 -19.54 4.53 9.24
C PRO A 161 -18.30 3.90 9.92
N ARG A 162 -17.36 3.37 9.11
CA ARG A 162 -16.09 2.77 9.53
C ARG A 162 -14.92 3.76 9.48
N TYR A 163 -15.19 5.06 9.30
CA TYR A 163 -14.14 6.09 9.29
C TYR A 163 -13.22 5.97 10.52
N GLY A 164 -11.91 6.00 10.29
CA GLY A 164 -10.90 5.83 11.34
C GLY A 164 -10.50 4.38 11.62
N GLU A 165 -11.16 3.39 11.02
CA GLU A 165 -10.79 1.99 11.23
C GLU A 165 -9.42 1.65 10.61
N ARG A 166 -8.64 0.89 11.39
CA ARG A 166 -7.28 0.44 11.06
C ARG A 166 -7.33 -0.72 10.07
N VAL A 167 -6.51 -0.65 9.03
CA VAL A 167 -6.26 -1.78 8.13
C VAL A 167 -4.99 -2.50 8.58
N PRO A 168 -5.07 -3.81 8.90
CA PRO A 168 -3.89 -4.61 9.25
C PRO A 168 -2.97 -4.78 8.03
N TYR A 169 -1.66 -4.78 8.26
CA TYR A 169 -0.65 -4.87 7.21
C TYR A 169 0.60 -5.64 7.67
N PHE A 170 1.42 -6.08 6.71
CA PHE A 170 2.86 -6.27 6.94
C PHE A 170 3.63 -5.21 6.15
N ALA A 171 4.86 -4.91 6.57
CA ALA A 171 5.72 -3.96 5.89
C ALA A 171 7.14 -4.50 5.72
N GLU A 172 7.78 -4.10 4.63
CA GLU A 172 9.11 -4.53 4.23
C GLU A 172 9.94 -3.33 3.79
N ALA A 173 11.23 -3.37 4.15
CA ALA A 173 12.25 -2.51 3.56
C ALA A 173 12.81 -3.23 2.34
N PHE A 174 12.41 -2.81 1.15
CA PHE A 174 12.96 -3.32 -0.11
C PHE A 174 14.22 -2.55 -0.45
N ALA A 175 15.37 -3.15 -0.15
CA ALA A 175 16.67 -2.55 -0.41
C ALA A 175 16.91 -2.32 -1.91
N SER A 176 17.42 -1.14 -2.27
CA SER A 176 18.05 -0.92 -3.56
C SER A 176 19.44 -1.57 -3.56
N THR A 177 19.79 -2.22 -4.66
CA THR A 177 21.12 -2.83 -4.86
C THR A 177 22.19 -1.81 -5.20
N GLU A 178 21.79 -0.59 -5.57
CA GLU A 178 22.68 0.48 -6.01
C GLU A 178 22.95 1.48 -4.87
N ASP A 179 21.90 1.89 -4.13
CA ASP A 179 22.03 2.78 -2.97
C ASP A 179 21.08 2.35 -1.83
N PRO A 180 21.60 1.94 -0.67
CA PRO A 180 20.78 1.64 0.51
C PRO A 180 19.90 2.79 1.03
N ASP A 181 20.22 4.06 0.73
CA ASP A 181 19.34 5.21 1.03
C ASP A 181 18.06 5.20 0.18
N GLU A 182 18.07 4.51 -0.97
CA GLU A 182 16.94 4.45 -1.89
C GLU A 182 15.96 3.30 -1.60
N ALA A 183 16.17 2.60 -0.48
CA ALA A 183 15.29 1.51 -0.07
C ALA A 183 13.81 1.97 0.00
N LEU A 184 12.93 1.17 -0.60
CA LEU A 184 11.49 1.43 -0.60
C LEU A 184 10.86 0.82 0.66
N LEU A 185 9.98 1.59 1.30
CA LEU A 185 9.05 1.06 2.28
C LEU A 185 7.81 0.54 1.55
N VAL A 186 7.60 -0.76 1.61
CA VAL A 186 6.44 -1.43 0.99
C VAL A 186 5.53 -1.97 2.08
N ILE A 187 4.28 -1.52 2.09
CA ILE A 187 3.24 -1.83 3.06
C ILE A 187 2.17 -2.64 2.33
N THR A 188 1.95 -3.88 2.76
CA THR A 188 0.95 -4.76 2.12
C THR A 188 -0.21 -5.00 3.07
N PRO A 189 -1.42 -4.50 2.74
CA PRO A 189 -2.64 -4.82 3.48
C PRO A 189 -2.85 -6.33 3.62
N LEU A 190 -3.30 -6.79 4.79
CA LEU A 190 -3.65 -8.19 5.04
C LEU A 190 -5.09 -8.54 4.66
N GLU A 191 -5.85 -7.55 4.21
CA GLU A 191 -7.25 -7.64 3.81
C GLU A 191 -7.49 -6.89 2.49
N VAL A 192 -8.60 -7.22 1.83
CA VAL A 192 -9.06 -6.49 0.65
C VAL A 192 -9.70 -5.19 1.11
N LEU A 193 -9.24 -4.06 0.56
CA LEU A 193 -9.78 -2.75 0.87
C LEU A 193 -11.23 -2.60 0.36
N GLU A 194 -12.01 -1.73 0.98
CA GLU A 194 -13.39 -1.42 0.57
C GLU A 194 -13.40 -0.85 -0.87
N PRO A 195 -14.42 -1.15 -1.67
CA PRO A 195 -14.55 -0.58 -3.01
C PRO A 195 -14.90 0.91 -2.94
N ALA A 196 -14.43 1.68 -3.92
CA ALA A 196 -14.75 3.11 -4.08
C ALA A 196 -14.57 3.96 -2.80
N ALA A 197 -13.55 3.65 -2.00
CA ALA A 197 -13.35 4.23 -0.68
C ALA A 197 -11.98 4.92 -0.56
N ARG A 198 -11.92 5.96 0.28
CA ARG A 198 -10.69 6.69 0.57
C ARG A 198 -9.92 6.05 1.72
N TYR A 199 -8.63 5.88 1.52
CA TYR A 199 -7.69 5.40 2.54
C TYR A 199 -6.57 6.41 2.74
N ALA A 200 -6.10 6.51 3.97
CA ALA A 200 -4.94 7.30 4.34
C ALA A 200 -3.82 6.38 4.85
N VAL A 201 -2.59 6.78 4.61
CA VAL A 201 -1.39 6.19 5.19
C VAL A 201 -0.65 7.27 5.97
N VAL A 202 -0.29 6.98 7.22
CA VAL A 202 0.52 7.86 8.07
C VAL A 202 1.72 7.05 8.56
N VAL A 203 2.90 7.40 8.07
CA VAL A 203 4.17 6.84 8.52
C VAL A 203 4.68 7.69 9.69
N THR A 204 5.08 7.04 10.78
CA THR A 204 5.55 7.76 11.97
C THR A 204 7.05 7.67 12.16
N SER A 205 7.59 8.51 13.05
CA SER A 205 8.98 8.47 13.49
C SER A 205 9.34 7.21 14.27
N ARG A 206 8.38 6.29 14.49
CA ARG A 206 8.65 4.92 14.98
C ARG A 206 9.28 4.04 13.90
N VAL A 207 9.05 4.34 12.62
CA VAL A 207 9.85 3.76 11.53
C VAL A 207 11.29 4.22 11.69
N ARG A 208 12.22 3.30 11.42
CA ARG A 208 13.66 3.54 11.56
C ARG A 208 14.28 3.70 10.18
N ASP A 209 15.21 4.64 10.07
CA ASP A 209 16.06 4.79 8.90
C ASP A 209 17.06 3.62 8.78
N ARG A 210 17.87 3.60 7.71
CA ARG A 210 18.87 2.54 7.50
C ARG A 210 19.92 2.45 8.62
N CYS A 211 20.10 3.52 9.38
CA CYS A 211 21.04 3.64 10.49
C CYS A 211 20.41 3.34 11.86
N GLY A 212 19.13 2.95 11.88
CA GLY A 212 18.40 2.64 13.12
C GLY A 212 17.95 3.87 13.91
N GLN A 213 18.03 5.08 13.36
CA GLN A 213 17.48 6.29 13.96
C GLN A 213 16.01 6.47 13.60
N PRO A 214 15.22 7.23 14.38
CA PRO A 214 13.88 7.63 13.96
C PRO A 214 13.89 8.31 12.59
N SER A 215 13.05 7.85 11.67
CA SER A 215 12.86 8.51 10.39
C SER A 215 12.33 9.94 10.59
N ALA A 216 12.66 10.85 9.66
CA ALA A 216 12.29 12.25 9.72
C ALA A 216 11.52 12.68 8.45
N PRO A 217 10.56 13.61 8.56
CA PRO A 217 9.84 14.13 7.41
C PRO A 217 10.76 14.91 6.46
N ASN A 218 10.50 14.79 5.16
CA ASN A 218 11.16 15.62 4.14
C ASN A 218 10.72 17.10 4.24
N ALA A 219 11.27 17.95 3.39
CA ALA A 219 10.97 19.39 3.43
C ALA A 219 9.49 19.70 3.13
N ALA A 220 8.87 19.00 2.18
CA ALA A 220 7.48 19.22 1.82
C ALA A 220 6.52 18.79 2.95
N MET A 221 6.72 17.61 3.53
CA MET A 221 5.92 17.15 4.67
C MET A 221 6.09 18.06 5.87
N ARG A 222 7.31 18.54 6.18
CA ARG A 222 7.53 19.55 7.23
C ARG A 222 6.75 20.84 6.99
N ALA A 223 6.71 21.31 5.75
CA ALA A 223 5.95 22.50 5.37
C ALA A 223 4.43 22.27 5.47
N LEU A 224 3.94 21.07 5.18
CA LEU A 224 2.54 20.68 5.37
C LEU A 224 2.14 20.53 6.85
N LEU A 225 3.05 20.11 7.71
CA LEU A 225 2.81 19.98 9.15
C LEU A 225 2.91 21.31 9.91
N ALA A 226 3.61 22.30 9.35
CA ALA A 226 3.68 23.64 9.94
C ALA A 226 2.29 24.27 10.00
N ASN A 227 1.89 24.93 11.10
CA ASN A 227 0.58 25.61 11.20
C ASN A 227 0.43 26.86 10.29
N GLU A 228 1.16 26.92 9.18
CA GLU A 228 1.17 28.00 8.20
C GLU A 228 1.07 27.40 6.79
N ARG A 229 0.16 27.93 5.98
CA ARG A 229 -0.01 27.47 4.60
C ARG A 229 1.25 27.76 3.79
N PRO A 230 1.91 26.74 3.19
CA PRO A 230 3.07 26.94 2.34
C PRO A 230 2.68 27.63 1.02
N ALA A 231 3.67 28.20 0.34
CA ALA A 231 3.48 28.79 -0.98
C ALA A 231 3.48 27.71 -2.09
N GLY A 232 3.13 28.13 -3.32
CA GLY A 232 3.23 27.29 -4.51
C GLY A 232 2.23 26.13 -4.56
N GLU A 233 2.60 25.05 -5.26
CA GLU A 233 1.74 23.88 -5.46
C GLU A 233 1.40 23.14 -4.16
N LEU A 234 2.32 23.15 -3.19
CA LEU A 234 2.08 22.58 -1.87
C LEU A 234 0.97 23.34 -1.11
N GLY A 235 0.94 24.67 -1.27
CA GLY A 235 -0.10 25.53 -0.73
C GLY A 235 -1.50 25.26 -1.29
N ALA A 236 -1.58 24.83 -2.55
CA ALA A 236 -2.85 24.44 -3.18
C ALA A 236 -3.44 23.16 -2.57
N ARG A 237 -2.57 22.27 -2.06
CA ARG A 237 -2.94 20.99 -1.42
C ARG A 237 -3.18 21.10 0.08
N TRP A 238 -2.91 22.27 0.65
CA TRP A 238 -2.99 22.54 2.09
C TRP A 238 -4.34 22.13 2.70
N ASP A 239 -5.46 22.52 2.07
CA ASP A 239 -6.79 22.24 2.62
C ASP A 239 -7.13 20.74 2.56
N ALA A 240 -6.72 20.05 1.49
CA ALA A 240 -6.85 18.60 1.38
C ALA A 240 -5.97 17.87 2.41
N PHE A 241 -4.76 18.39 2.68
CA PHE A 241 -3.88 17.83 3.70
C PHE A 241 -4.42 18.03 5.12
N ARG A 242 -5.08 19.16 5.41
CA ARG A 242 -5.66 19.41 6.74
C ARG A 242 -6.72 18.38 7.14
N ASP A 243 -7.43 17.81 6.18
CA ASP A 243 -8.34 16.68 6.41
C ASP A 243 -7.57 15.42 6.88
N LEU A 244 -6.44 15.09 6.24
CA LEU A 244 -5.56 14.00 6.70
C LEU A 244 -4.91 14.29 8.03
N ARG A 245 -4.59 15.57 8.28
CA ARG A 245 -4.04 16.01 9.55
C ARG A 245 -5.05 15.89 10.69
N PHE A 246 -6.34 16.18 10.43
CA PHE A 246 -7.42 15.88 11.38
C PHE A 246 -7.46 14.40 11.72
N LEU A 247 -7.43 13.51 10.71
CA LEU A 247 -7.39 12.06 10.95
C LEU A 247 -6.17 11.68 11.81
N ALA A 248 -4.98 12.16 11.47
CA ALA A 248 -3.75 11.81 12.19
C ALA A 248 -3.73 12.33 13.64
N GLU A 249 -4.02 13.61 13.86
CA GLU A 249 -3.88 14.23 15.19
C GLU A 249 -5.07 13.97 16.09
N VAL A 250 -6.29 14.01 15.55
CA VAL A 250 -7.52 13.96 16.35
C VAL A 250 -8.06 12.54 16.48
N GLU A 251 -8.11 11.78 15.39
CA GLU A 251 -8.69 10.42 15.41
C GLU A 251 -7.64 9.38 15.84
N LEU A 252 -6.40 9.50 15.37
CA LEU A 252 -5.31 8.57 15.73
C LEU A 252 -4.49 9.03 16.94
N GLY A 253 -4.67 10.27 17.42
CA GLY A 253 -3.97 10.80 18.58
C GLY A 253 -2.47 10.99 18.37
N LEU A 254 -2.01 11.13 17.13
CA LEU A 254 -0.59 11.32 16.82
C LEU A 254 -0.19 12.78 17.05
N SER A 255 1.01 13.00 17.61
CA SER A 255 1.61 14.33 17.58
C SER A 255 2.06 14.67 16.15
N PRO A 256 1.93 15.93 15.68
CA PRO A 256 2.51 16.35 14.41
C PRO A 256 4.01 16.05 14.32
N CYS A 257 4.72 16.05 15.45
CA CYS A 257 6.14 15.72 15.52
C CYS A 257 6.47 14.24 15.30
N GLU A 258 5.47 13.37 15.38
CA GLU A 258 5.63 11.95 15.09
C GLU A 258 5.35 11.64 13.63
N ILE A 259 4.73 12.54 12.86
CA ILE A 259 4.37 12.29 11.46
C ILE A 259 5.60 12.50 10.58
N VAL A 260 5.99 11.43 9.89
CA VAL A 260 7.12 11.42 8.93
C VAL A 260 6.61 11.60 7.50
N GLU A 261 5.51 10.94 7.18
CA GLU A 261 4.86 11.06 5.88
C GLU A 261 3.38 10.76 6.03
N ALA A 262 2.53 11.44 5.25
CA ALA A 262 1.11 11.15 5.20
C ALA A 262 0.56 11.43 3.79
N TRP A 263 -0.23 10.50 3.27
CA TRP A 263 -0.91 10.64 1.99
C TRP A 263 -2.21 9.85 1.98
N ASP A 264 -3.01 10.05 0.95
CA ASP A 264 -4.25 9.32 0.73
C ASP A 264 -4.38 8.80 -0.70
N PHE A 265 -5.29 7.85 -0.88
CA PHE A 265 -5.65 7.30 -2.17
C PHE A 265 -7.08 6.77 -2.16
N TRP A 266 -7.63 6.52 -3.35
CA TRP A 266 -8.95 5.92 -3.51
C TRP A 266 -8.86 4.56 -4.18
N THR A 267 -9.64 3.61 -3.68
CA THR A 267 -9.80 2.31 -4.32
C THR A 267 -10.82 2.36 -5.46
N ARG A 268 -10.64 1.50 -6.46
CA ARG A 268 -11.62 1.27 -7.54
C ARG A 268 -12.92 0.66 -7.04
N SER A 269 -13.98 0.81 -7.83
CA SER A 269 -15.29 0.20 -7.57
C SER A 269 -15.29 -1.32 -7.83
N ASP A 270 -16.32 -2.02 -7.37
CA ASP A 270 -16.54 -3.44 -7.71
C ASP A 270 -16.95 -3.60 -9.19
N GLU A 271 -17.67 -2.62 -9.71
CA GLU A 271 -18.12 -2.56 -11.09
C GLU A 271 -16.95 -2.46 -12.06
N ASP A 272 -15.92 -1.66 -11.76
CA ASP A 272 -14.70 -1.55 -12.58
C ASP A 272 -14.01 -2.90 -12.76
N LEU A 273 -13.88 -3.67 -11.67
CA LEU A 273 -13.22 -4.99 -11.67
C LEU A 273 -13.97 -6.04 -12.51
N THR A 274 -15.29 -5.92 -12.62
CA THR A 274 -16.14 -6.95 -13.23
C THR A 274 -16.71 -6.54 -14.59
N ARG A 275 -16.60 -5.26 -14.95
CA ARG A 275 -17.20 -4.65 -16.14
C ARG A 275 -16.97 -5.46 -17.40
N ASP A 276 -15.72 -5.77 -17.71
CA ASP A 276 -15.37 -6.42 -18.98
C ASP A 276 -15.92 -7.84 -19.06
N LEU A 277 -15.77 -8.63 -17.99
CA LEU A 277 -16.33 -9.99 -17.93
C LEU A 277 -17.86 -9.99 -18.01
N LEU A 278 -18.51 -9.01 -17.38
CA LEU A 278 -19.97 -8.87 -17.44
C LEU A 278 -20.43 -8.42 -18.82
N ALA A 279 -19.69 -7.52 -19.48
CA ALA A 279 -19.95 -7.09 -20.85
C ALA A 279 -19.75 -8.24 -21.85
N MET A 280 -18.69 -9.03 -21.70
CA MET A 280 -18.49 -10.27 -22.46
C MET A 280 -19.69 -11.20 -22.31
N ARG A 281 -20.10 -11.49 -21.06
CA ARG A 281 -21.23 -12.37 -20.79
C ARG A 281 -22.52 -11.85 -21.44
N GLY A 282 -22.76 -10.55 -21.38
CA GLY A 282 -23.90 -9.91 -22.06
C GLY A 282 -23.89 -10.17 -23.56
N ARG A 283 -22.76 -9.89 -24.23
CA ARG A 283 -22.58 -10.14 -25.67
C ARG A 283 -22.75 -11.62 -26.04
N VAL A 284 -22.32 -12.55 -25.17
CA VAL A 284 -22.55 -13.99 -25.37
C VAL A 284 -24.04 -14.32 -25.34
N TYR A 285 -24.79 -13.77 -24.38
CA TYR A 285 -26.24 -14.02 -24.29
C TYR A 285 -27.00 -13.44 -25.48
N GLU A 286 -26.68 -12.22 -25.90
CA GLU A 286 -27.26 -11.63 -27.11
C GLU A 286 -27.02 -12.51 -28.35
N TRP A 287 -25.79 -13.03 -28.49
CA TRP A 287 -25.46 -13.95 -29.59
C TRP A 287 -26.24 -15.27 -29.50
N LEU A 288 -26.39 -15.85 -28.31
CA LEU A 288 -27.12 -17.10 -28.10
C LEU A 288 -28.63 -16.95 -28.35
N ASP A 289 -29.21 -15.79 -28.08
CA ASP A 289 -30.61 -15.49 -28.41
C ASP A 289 -30.85 -15.50 -29.93
N GLU A 290 -29.89 -15.02 -30.70
CA GLU A 290 -29.93 -15.06 -32.17
C GLU A 290 -29.51 -16.41 -32.75
N ASN A 291 -28.68 -17.16 -32.02
CA ASN A 291 -28.06 -18.42 -32.45
C ASN A 291 -28.26 -19.50 -31.38
N PRO A 292 -29.52 -19.94 -31.15
CA PRO A 292 -29.81 -20.90 -30.10
C PRO A 292 -29.02 -22.20 -30.34
N PRO A 293 -28.33 -22.73 -29.31
CA PRO A 293 -27.55 -23.94 -29.49
C PRO A 293 -28.46 -25.09 -29.87
N THR A 294 -28.05 -25.86 -30.87
CA THR A 294 -28.72 -27.09 -31.27
C THR A 294 -27.98 -28.27 -30.66
N PRO A 295 -28.37 -28.75 -29.47
CA PRO A 295 -27.69 -29.86 -28.83
C PRO A 295 -27.91 -31.15 -29.63
N GLU A 296 -26.82 -31.88 -29.87
CA GLU A 296 -26.84 -33.25 -30.34
C GLU A 296 -26.84 -34.17 -29.12
N VAL A 297 -27.93 -34.93 -28.95
CA VAL A 297 -28.04 -35.89 -27.84
C VAL A 297 -27.08 -37.06 -28.08
N ILE A 298 -26.17 -37.27 -27.14
CA ILE A 298 -25.18 -38.35 -27.16
C ILE A 298 -25.79 -39.62 -26.54
N SER A 299 -26.41 -39.48 -25.36
CA SER A 299 -26.98 -40.62 -24.63
C SER A 299 -28.17 -40.20 -23.77
N ILE A 300 -29.07 -41.15 -23.54
CA ILE A 300 -30.18 -41.05 -22.59
C ILE A 300 -30.19 -42.35 -21.80
N GLU A 301 -29.92 -42.27 -20.50
CA GLU A 301 -29.84 -43.42 -19.61
C GLU A 301 -30.75 -43.25 -18.40
N THR A 302 -31.33 -44.34 -17.90
CA THR A 302 -32.01 -44.34 -16.61
C THR A 302 -31.04 -44.79 -15.53
N VAL A 303 -30.81 -43.93 -14.55
CA VAL A 303 -29.92 -44.20 -13.41
C VAL A 303 -30.53 -45.30 -12.55
N PRO A 304 -29.91 -46.49 -12.45
CA PRO A 304 -30.54 -47.62 -11.77
C PRO A 304 -30.76 -47.43 -10.26
N ALA A 305 -29.99 -46.53 -9.63
CA ALA A 305 -30.03 -46.32 -8.20
C ALA A 305 -31.28 -45.57 -7.73
N ASP A 306 -31.78 -44.61 -8.52
CA ASP A 306 -32.87 -43.72 -8.13
C ASP A 306 -33.94 -43.53 -9.21
N GLY A 307 -33.75 -44.11 -10.40
CA GLY A 307 -34.69 -44.00 -11.52
C GLY A 307 -34.67 -42.65 -12.23
N SER A 308 -33.70 -41.77 -11.94
CA SER A 308 -33.53 -40.50 -12.64
C SER A 308 -33.07 -40.71 -14.10
N ILE A 309 -33.32 -39.73 -14.97
CA ILE A 309 -32.87 -39.77 -16.37
C ILE A 309 -31.63 -38.90 -16.50
N GLN A 310 -30.52 -39.50 -16.94
CA GLN A 310 -29.31 -38.79 -17.34
C GLN A 310 -29.34 -38.58 -18.86
N ILE A 311 -29.17 -37.33 -19.28
CA ILE A 311 -29.08 -36.95 -20.70
C ILE A 311 -27.71 -36.31 -20.91
N GLU A 312 -26.93 -36.87 -21.82
CA GLU A 312 -25.68 -36.29 -22.29
C GLU A 312 -25.89 -35.69 -23.68
N PHE A 313 -25.38 -34.49 -23.91
CA PHE A 313 -25.47 -33.83 -25.21
C PHE A 313 -24.20 -33.01 -25.49
N ALA A 314 -23.88 -32.84 -26.77
CA ALA A 314 -22.85 -31.93 -27.25
C ALA A 314 -23.50 -30.76 -27.99
N TYR A 315 -22.85 -29.59 -27.98
CA TYR A 315 -23.22 -28.47 -28.83
C TYR A 315 -21.95 -27.71 -29.24
N ALA A 316 -22.01 -27.06 -30.40
CA ALA A 316 -20.92 -26.19 -30.84
C ALA A 316 -20.93 -24.91 -29.99
N SER A 317 -19.84 -24.69 -29.25
CA SER A 317 -19.67 -23.45 -28.48
C SER A 317 -18.94 -22.41 -29.33
N PRO A 318 -19.45 -21.16 -29.42
CA PRO A 318 -18.70 -20.06 -30.03
C PRO A 318 -17.37 -19.79 -29.29
N ILE A 319 -16.36 -19.33 -30.04
CA ILE A 319 -15.11 -18.78 -29.49
C ILE A 319 -15.25 -17.26 -29.54
N PHE A 320 -15.26 -16.61 -28.37
CA PHE A 320 -15.34 -15.16 -28.29
C PHE A 320 -13.95 -14.55 -28.07
N ARG A 321 -13.63 -13.54 -28.88
CA ARG A 321 -12.51 -12.61 -28.68
C ARG A 321 -13.10 -11.21 -28.57
N ILE A 322 -12.68 -10.44 -27.57
CA ILE A 322 -12.96 -9.01 -27.53
C ILE A 322 -11.87 -8.31 -28.33
N ASP A 323 -12.27 -7.42 -29.24
CA ASP A 323 -11.35 -6.45 -29.83
C ASP A 323 -11.20 -5.30 -28.82
N PRO A 324 -9.99 -4.93 -28.39
CA PRO A 324 -9.79 -3.91 -27.35
C PRO A 324 -10.28 -2.51 -27.73
N GLU A 325 -10.67 -2.28 -29.00
CA GLU A 325 -11.15 -0.99 -29.51
C GLU A 325 -12.69 -0.85 -29.57
N SER A 326 -13.49 -1.83 -29.09
CA SER A 326 -14.97 -1.83 -29.21
C SER A 326 -15.76 -1.57 -27.93
#